data_AF-A0A2Z6SAP1-F1
#
_entry.id   AF-A0A2Z6SAP1-F1
#
_cell.length_a   1.000
_cell.length_b   1.000
_cell.length_c   1.000
_cell.angle_alpha   90.00
_cell.angle_beta   90.00
_cell.angle_gamma   90.00
#
_symmetry.space_group_name_H-M   'P 1'
#
loop_
_entity.id
_entity.type
_entity.pdbx_description
1 polymer ?
#
loop_
_entity_poly.entity_id
_entity_poly.type
_entity_poly.pdbx_seq_one_letter_code
_entity_poly.pdbx_strand_id
1 'polypeptide(L)'
;MDRVTCRYIKRDGSICGGVCTHTTGCARHWKLYEKNMKKRPCLICGFPTDADSGYCAKYCSKYSAKFHALNYRMRQKYKAEALQPRIHEAPVSYSDDEDIGLGLFG
;
A
#
# COMPACT_ATOMS: atom_id res chain seq x y z
N MET A 1 -45.01 -15.53 10.29
CA MET A 1 -43.64 -15.09 10.67
C MET A 1 -43.72 -13.67 11.15
N ASP A 2 -43.23 -13.41 12.36
CA ASP A 2 -43.20 -12.06 12.91
C ASP A 2 -42.33 -11.15 12.05
N ARG A 3 -42.91 -10.03 11.65
CA ARG A 3 -42.21 -9.00 10.86
C ARG A 3 -41.38 -8.17 11.83
N VAL A 4 -40.07 -8.30 11.73
CA VAL A 4 -39.09 -7.56 12.56
C VAL A 4 -38.48 -6.43 11.74
N THR A 5 -38.23 -5.28 12.36
CA THR A 5 -37.51 -4.17 11.72
C THR A 5 -35.99 -4.41 11.75
N CYS A 6 -35.34 -4.21 10.61
CA CYS A 6 -33.88 -4.30 10.49
C CYS A 6 -33.16 -3.27 11.36
N ARG A 7 -32.40 -3.76 12.35
CA ARG A 7 -31.59 -2.93 13.27
C ARG A 7 -30.19 -2.58 12.76
N TYR A 8 -29.88 -2.89 11.51
CA TYR A 8 -28.56 -2.58 10.94
C TYR A 8 -28.31 -1.06 10.93
N ILE A 9 -27.16 -0.66 11.50
CA ILE A 9 -26.70 0.72 11.56
C ILE A 9 -25.85 0.99 10.32
N LYS A 10 -26.25 1.98 9.52
CA LYS A 10 -25.53 2.40 8.32
C LYS A 10 -24.32 3.27 8.70
N ARG A 11 -23.49 3.58 7.70
CA ARG A 11 -22.28 4.42 7.87
C ARG A 11 -22.61 5.83 8.40
N ASP A 12 -23.77 6.36 8.04
CA ASP A 12 -24.30 7.66 8.49
C ASP A 12 -24.93 7.61 9.89
N GLY A 13 -24.93 6.45 10.56
CA GLY A 13 -25.54 6.25 11.87
C GLY A 13 -27.05 6.01 11.84
N SER A 14 -27.70 6.14 10.67
CA SER A 14 -29.12 5.83 10.54
C SER A 14 -29.38 4.32 10.60
N ILE A 15 -30.47 3.95 11.26
CA ILE A 15 -30.96 2.56 11.27
C ILE A 15 -31.64 2.29 9.93
N CYS A 16 -31.47 1.09 9.38
CA CYS A 16 -32.12 0.74 8.12
C CYS A 16 -33.65 0.72 8.20
N GLY A 17 -34.23 0.16 9.25
CA GLY A 17 -35.69 0.14 9.47
C GLY A 17 -36.49 -0.71 8.48
N GLY A 18 -35.87 -1.42 7.54
CA GLY A 18 -36.57 -2.28 6.57
C GLY A 18 -37.26 -3.46 7.25
N VAL A 19 -38.41 -3.89 6.73
CA VAL A 19 -39.15 -5.05 7.24
C VAL A 19 -38.40 -6.34 6.88
N CYS A 20 -38.18 -7.22 7.86
CA CYS A 20 -37.37 -8.43 7.76
C CYS A 20 -38.01 -9.59 8.52
N THR A 21 -37.60 -10.80 8.18
CA THR A 21 -37.89 -12.01 8.95
C THR A 21 -36.79 -12.35 9.95
N HIS A 22 -35.57 -11.83 9.75
CA HIS A 22 -34.40 -12.11 10.59
C HIS A 22 -34.08 -10.96 11.53
N THR A 23 -33.73 -11.28 12.78
CA THR A 23 -33.33 -10.33 13.83
C THR A 23 -31.93 -9.76 13.61
N THR A 24 -31.03 -10.53 12.99
CA THR A 24 -29.63 -10.14 12.71
C THR A 24 -29.48 -9.11 11.59
N GLY A 25 -30.42 -9.02 10.66
CA GLY A 25 -30.35 -8.06 9.56
C GLY A 25 -31.12 -8.49 8.32
N CYS A 26 -31.40 -7.54 7.44
CA CYS A 26 -32.10 -7.82 6.18
C CYS A 26 -31.16 -8.52 5.18
N ALA A 27 -31.73 -9.30 4.26
CA ALA A 27 -30.97 -10.01 3.23
C ALA A 27 -30.07 -9.07 2.40
N ARG A 28 -30.50 -7.82 2.20
CA ARG A 28 -29.69 -6.79 1.52
C ARG A 28 -28.39 -6.49 2.26
N HIS A 29 -28.40 -6.41 3.59
CA HIS A 29 -27.17 -6.15 4.36
C HIS A 29 -26.28 -7.37 4.45
N TRP A 30 -26.83 -8.58 4.51
CA TRP A 30 -26.04 -9.80 4.44
C TRP A 30 -25.23 -9.88 3.15
N LYS A 31 -25.88 -9.64 2.00
CA LYS A 31 -25.18 -9.55 0.71
C LYS A 31 -24.13 -8.43 0.68
N LEU A 32 -24.40 -7.30 1.32
CA LEU A 32 -23.45 -6.20 1.40
C LEU A 32 -22.24 -6.58 2.27
N TYR A 33 -22.46 -7.26 3.39
CA TYR A 33 -21.43 -7.72 4.31
C TYR A 33 -20.48 -8.70 3.62
N GLU A 34 -21.00 -9.73 2.95
CA GLU A 34 -20.19 -10.70 2.19
C GLU A 34 -19.32 -10.03 1.14
N LYS A 35 -19.88 -9.05 0.40
CA LYS A 35 -19.11 -8.26 -0.57
C LYS A 35 -18.02 -7.43 0.11
N ASN A 36 -18.33 -6.84 1.26
CA ASN A 36 -17.40 -6.01 2.01
C ASN A 36 -16.28 -6.80 2.69
N MET A 37 -16.49 -8.07 3.06
CA MET A 37 -15.44 -8.91 3.65
C MET A 37 -14.28 -9.18 2.68
N LYS A 38 -14.54 -9.14 1.37
CA LYS A 38 -13.51 -9.29 0.33
C LYS A 38 -12.72 -8.02 0.06
N LYS A 39 -13.19 -6.87 0.58
CA LYS A 39 -12.56 -5.57 0.36
C LYS A 39 -11.56 -5.29 1.47
N ARG A 40 -10.45 -4.64 1.09
CA ARG A 40 -9.50 -4.13 2.08
C ARG A 40 -10.16 -3.03 2.94
N PRO A 41 -9.89 -2.95 4.24
CA PRO A 41 -10.37 -1.86 5.07
C PRO A 41 -9.59 -0.56 4.77
N CYS A 42 -10.24 0.58 4.93
CA CYS A 42 -9.59 1.88 4.88
C CYS A 42 -8.58 2.01 6.03
N LEU A 43 -7.36 2.48 5.75
CA LEU A 43 -6.29 2.62 6.73
C LEU A 43 -6.58 3.64 7.86
N ILE A 44 -7.56 4.52 7.67
CA ILE A 44 -7.91 5.56 8.66
C ILE A 44 -9.18 5.22 9.45
N CYS A 45 -10.23 4.76 8.77
CA CYS A 45 -11.53 4.56 9.40
C CYS A 45 -12.02 3.11 9.39
N GLY A 46 -11.22 2.16 8.91
CA GLY A 46 -11.55 0.73 8.83
C GLY A 46 -12.64 0.38 7.82
N PHE A 47 -13.31 1.38 7.22
CA PHE A 47 -14.43 1.11 6.34
C PHE A 47 -13.97 0.40 5.05
N PRO A 48 -14.62 -0.69 4.62
CA PRO A 48 -14.34 -1.39 3.36
C PRO A 48 -14.19 -0.43 2.18
N THR A 49 -13.08 -0.54 1.45
CA THR A 49 -12.76 0.31 0.29
C THR A 49 -12.32 -0.53 -0.89
N ASP A 50 -12.77 -0.14 -2.09
CA ASP A 50 -12.33 -0.72 -3.37
C ASP A 50 -11.07 -0.02 -3.89
N ALA A 51 -10.66 1.09 -3.29
CA ALA A 51 -9.53 1.87 -3.77
C ALA A 51 -8.20 1.20 -3.45
N ASP A 52 -7.34 1.09 -4.46
CA ASP A 52 -5.99 0.54 -4.31
C ASP A 52 -5.08 1.35 -3.39
N SER A 53 -5.41 2.62 -3.18
CA SER A 53 -4.69 3.50 -2.26
C SER A 53 -4.86 3.11 -0.79
N GLY A 54 -5.81 2.22 -0.46
CA GLY A 54 -6.13 1.87 0.93
C GLY A 54 -6.92 2.94 1.67
N TYR A 55 -7.38 3.99 1.00
CA TYR A 55 -8.22 5.04 1.59
C TYR A 55 -9.63 5.00 1.00
N CYS A 56 -10.66 5.16 1.83
CA CYS A 56 -12.03 5.32 1.34
C CYS A 56 -12.24 6.70 0.71
N ALA A 57 -13.30 6.89 -0.07
CA ALA A 57 -13.59 8.14 -0.79
C ALA A 57 -13.50 9.41 0.10
N LYS A 58 -13.92 9.32 1.36
CA LYS A 58 -13.84 10.43 2.33
C LYS A 58 -12.41 10.92 2.59
N TYR A 59 -11.45 9.99 2.65
CA TYR A 59 -10.05 10.29 2.93
C TYR A 59 -9.19 10.27 1.66
N CYS A 60 -9.74 9.78 0.55
CA CYS A 60 -9.04 9.66 -0.71
C CYS A 60 -8.49 11.03 -1.15
N SER A 61 -9.29 12.10 -1.20
CA SER A 61 -8.79 13.42 -1.62
C SER A 61 -7.68 14.00 -0.74
N LYS A 62 -7.76 13.82 0.58
CA LYS A 62 -6.79 14.40 1.54
C LYS A 62 -5.46 13.63 1.58
N TYR A 63 -5.52 12.31 1.36
CA TYR A 63 -4.35 11.43 1.48
C TYR A 63 -3.86 10.88 0.15
N SER A 64 -4.62 11.04 -0.95
CA SER A 64 -4.20 10.63 -2.29
C SER A 64 -2.97 11.39 -2.72
N ALA A 65 -2.90 12.70 -2.51
CA ALA A 65 -1.73 13.50 -2.87
C ALA A 65 -0.47 13.01 -2.14
N LYS A 66 -0.57 12.75 -0.82
CA LYS A 66 0.53 12.18 -0.03
C LYS A 66 0.90 10.77 -0.51
N PHE A 67 -0.09 9.95 -0.87
CA PHE A 67 0.10 8.60 -1.39
C PHE A 67 0.76 8.60 -2.78
N HIS A 68 0.34 9.48 -3.69
CA HIS A 68 0.94 9.65 -5.01
C HIS A 68 2.37 10.18 -4.90
N ALA A 69 2.61 11.16 -4.02
CA ALA A 69 3.96 11.67 -3.75
C ALA A 69 4.88 10.58 -3.18
N LEU A 70 4.39 9.78 -2.23
CA LEU A 70 5.15 8.64 -1.68
C LEU A 70 5.47 7.61 -2.76
N ASN A 71 4.48 7.19 -3.56
CA ASN A 71 4.69 6.23 -4.66
C ASN A 71 5.64 6.76 -5.73
N TYR A 72 5.55 8.05 -6.07
CA TYR A 72 6.46 8.69 -7.01
C TYR A 72 7.90 8.66 -6.48
N ARG A 73 8.11 9.02 -5.20
CA ARG A 73 9.43 8.94 -4.55
C ARG A 73 9.99 7.52 -4.56
N MET A 74 9.15 6.52 -4.23
CA MET A 74 9.55 5.11 -4.29
C MET A 74 9.95 4.70 -5.71
N ARG A 75 9.17 5.07 -6.74
CA ARG A 75 9.52 4.80 -8.15
C ARG A 75 10.83 5.46 -8.57
N GLN A 76 11.08 6.70 -8.15
CA GLN A 76 12.35 7.38 -8.43
C GLN A 76 13.52 6.70 -7.74
N LYS A 77 13.35 6.26 -6.48
CA LYS A 77 14.36 5.50 -5.75
C LYS A 77 14.69 4.18 -6.46
N TYR A 78 13.68 3.39 -6.86
CA TYR A 78 13.91 2.15 -7.61
C TYR A 78 14.56 2.40 -8.97
N LYS A 79 14.19 3.48 -9.68
CA LYS A 79 14.87 3.85 -10.92
C LYS A 79 16.34 4.19 -10.66
N ALA A 80 16.64 4.97 -9.63
CA ALA A 80 18.01 5.32 -9.26
C ALA A 80 18.82 4.10 -8.82
N GLU A 81 18.22 3.18 -8.07
CA GLU A 81 18.84 1.90 -7.66
C GLU A 81 19.08 0.97 -8.86
N ALA A 82 18.14 0.89 -9.82
CA ALA A 82 18.30 0.13 -11.05
C ALA A 82 19.31 0.76 -12.02
N LEU A 83 19.50 2.08 -11.96
CA LEU A 83 20.49 2.84 -12.70
C LEU A 83 21.86 2.88 -12.01
N GLN A 84 22.01 2.32 -10.80
CA GLN A 84 23.35 2.14 -10.25
C GLN A 84 24.10 1.17 -11.15
N PRO A 85 25.21 1.60 -11.79
CA PRO A 85 26.10 0.67 -12.45
C PRO A 85 26.54 -0.29 -11.34
N ARG A 86 26.28 -1.58 -11.51
CA ARG A 86 26.97 -2.61 -10.73
C ARG A 86 28.44 -2.35 -11.02
N ILE A 87 29.13 -1.68 -10.08
CA ILE A 87 30.55 -1.43 -10.17
C ILE A 87 31.14 -2.81 -10.38
N HIS A 88 31.57 -3.10 -11.61
CA HIS A 88 32.40 -4.25 -11.87
C HIS A 88 33.63 -3.97 -11.02
N GLU A 89 33.84 -4.79 -9.99
CA GLU A 89 35.09 -4.81 -9.26
C GLU A 89 36.16 -5.07 -10.32
N ALA A 90 36.81 -3.99 -10.77
CA ALA A 90 37.94 -4.11 -11.66
C ALA A 90 38.98 -4.93 -10.90
N PRO A 91 39.56 -5.98 -11.50
CA PRO A 91 40.64 -6.69 -10.84
C PRO A 91 41.74 -5.67 -10.56
N VAL A 92 42.07 -5.51 -9.28
CA VAL A 92 43.22 -4.71 -8.85
C VAL A 92 44.44 -5.41 -9.42
N SER A 93 44.98 -4.89 -10.52
CA SER A 93 46.27 -5.32 -11.05
C SER A 93 47.35 -4.77 -10.13
N TYR A 94 47.95 -5.64 -9.33
CA TYR A 94 49.21 -5.35 -8.66
C TYR A 94 50.28 -5.20 -9.74
N SER A 95 50.80 -3.99 -9.92
CA SER A 95 52.03 -3.74 -10.67
C SER A 95 53.19 -3.83 -9.70
N ASP A 96 53.95 -4.93 -9.77
CA ASP A 96 55.22 -5.08 -9.06
C ASP A 96 56.29 -4.29 -9.83
N ASP A 97 56.57 -3.07 -9.36
CA ASP A 97 57.73 -2.29 -9.77
C ASP A 97 58.95 -2.77 -8.97
N GLU A 98 59.69 -3.75 -9.49
CA GLU A 98 60.99 -4.14 -8.94
C GLU A 98 62.06 -3.10 -9.32
N ASP A 99 62.56 -2.45 -8.28
CA ASP A 99 63.60 -1.43 -8.18
C ASP A 99 64.95 -1.89 -8.79
N ILE A 100 65.26 -1.46 -10.02
CA ILE A 100 66.63 -1.55 -10.56
C ILE A 100 67.42 -0.32 -10.08
N GLY A 101 67.96 -0.44 -8.86
CA GLY A 101 68.90 0.51 -8.27
C GLY A 101 70.23 0.56 -9.03
N LEU A 102 70.35 1.48 -9.98
CA LEU A 102 71.62 1.91 -10.55
C LEU A 102 72.36 2.83 -9.57
N GLY A 103 73.24 2.26 -8.74
CA GLY A 103 74.22 2.97 -7.92
C GLY A 103 75.61 2.97 -8.55
N LEU A 104 75.85 3.86 -9.51
CA LEU A 104 77.19 4.22 -10.00
C LEU A 104 77.75 5.32 -9.09
N PHE A 105 78.73 5.04 -8.21
CA PHE A 105 79.79 5.98 -7.77
C PHE A 105 80.87 5.22 -6.99
N GLY A 106 82.14 5.31 -7.44
CA GLY A 106 83.33 4.97 -6.65
C GLY A 106 84.33 4.05 -7.34
#